data_AF-A0AB33AJ75-F1
#
_entry.id   AF-A0AB33AJ75-F1
#
_cell.length_a   1.000
_cell.length_b   1.000
_cell.length_c   1.000
_cell.angle_alpha   90.00
_cell.angle_beta   90.00
_cell.angle_gamma   90.00
#
_symmetry.space_group_name_H-M   'P 1'
#
loop_
_entity.id
_entity.type
_entity.pdbx_description
1 polymer ?
#
loop_
_entity_poly.entity_id
_entity_poly.type
_entity_poly.pdbx_seq_one_letter_code
_entity_poly.pdbx_strand_id
1 'polypeptide(L)' 'MTTATLTPPTVLAPAYDELAVEQVVHDGLRLHLKGADRDEALRRMYGRVPTDIIRWRLFTTIRTVQRRVEQLGLTQHKEP' A
#
# COMPACT_ATOMS: atom_id res chain seq x y z
N MET A 1 -23.03 -27.20 -32.51
CA MET A 1 -23.06 -25.98 -31.67
C MET A 1 -22.05 -26.17 -30.57
N THR A 2 -20.88 -25.54 -30.68
CA THR A 2 -19.75 -25.76 -29.76
C THR A 2 -19.73 -24.64 -28.74
N THR A 3 -20.03 -24.95 -27.48
CA THR A 3 -19.96 -23.99 -26.37
C THR A 3 -18.51 -23.85 -25.93
N ALA A 4 -17.93 -22.67 -26.16
CA ALA A 4 -16.62 -22.32 -25.59
C ALA A 4 -16.79 -22.01 -24.11
N THR A 5 -16.24 -22.86 -23.24
CA THR A 5 -16.08 -22.56 -21.81
C THR A 5 -15.00 -21.50 -21.68
N LEU A 6 -15.41 -20.26 -21.38
CA LEU A 6 -14.49 -19.17 -21.06
C LEU A 6 -13.99 -19.37 -19.63
N THR A 7 -12.80 -19.95 -19.47
CA THR A 7 -12.09 -19.89 -18.18
C THR A 7 -11.76 -18.42 -17.93
N PRO A 8 -12.24 -17.79 -16.84
CA PRO A 8 -11.82 -16.43 -16.53
C PRO A 8 -10.30 -16.44 -16.39
N PRO A 9 -9.58 -15.42 -16.92
CA PRO A 9 -8.16 -15.32 -16.66
C PRO A 9 -7.97 -15.34 -15.15
N THR A 10 -7.09 -16.22 -14.66
CA THR A 10 -6.62 -16.19 -13.29
C THR A 10 -5.94 -14.84 -13.09
N VAL A 11 -6.72 -13.83 -12.69
CA VAL A 11 -6.19 -12.58 -12.18
C VAL A 11 -5.49 -13.00 -10.90
N LEU A 12 -4.16 -13.10 -10.94
CA LEU A 12 -3.34 -13.22 -9.75
C LEU A 12 -3.73 -12.05 -8.86
N ALA A 13 -4.54 -12.33 -7.84
CA ALA A 13 -4.95 -11.32 -6.89
C ALA A 13 -3.68 -10.66 -6.33
N PRO A 14 -3.69 -9.34 -6.09
CA PRO A 14 -2.55 -8.69 -5.47
C PRO A 14 -2.19 -9.43 -4.19
N ALA A 15 -0.89 -9.54 -3.90
CA ALA A 15 -0.41 -10.17 -2.67
C ALA A 15 -0.73 -9.37 -1.39
N TYR A 16 -1.63 -8.39 -1.50
CA TYR A 16 -2.09 -7.50 -0.45
C TYR A 16 -3.60 -7.32 -0.54
N ASP A 17 -4.22 -7.00 0.60
CA ASP A 17 -5.65 -6.71 0.68
C ASP A 17 -5.93 -5.27 0.20
N GLU A 18 -6.45 -5.15 -1.03
CA GLU A 18 -6.77 -3.87 -1.67
C GLU A 18 -7.74 -3.03 -0.84
N LEU A 19 -8.77 -3.64 -0.24
CA LEU A 19 -9.80 -2.92 0.52
C LEU A 19 -9.19 -2.31 1.80
N ALA A 20 -8.38 -3.09 2.51
CA ALA A 20 -7.71 -2.62 3.72
C ALA A 20 -6.72 -1.48 3.42
N VAL A 21 -6.03 -1.55 2.27
CA VAL A 21 -5.13 -0.49 1.80
C VAL A 21 -5.92 0.77 1.44
N GLU A 22 -7.00 0.66 0.68
CA GLU A 22 -7.82 1.80 0.25
C GLU A 22 -8.39 2.56 1.45
N GLN A 23 -8.90 1.84 2.44
CA GLN A 23 -9.41 2.39 3.71
C GLN A 23 -8.36 3.21 4.46
N VAL A 24 -7.10 2.76 4.49
CA VAL A 24 -6.01 3.52 5.13
C VAL A 24 -5.61 4.73 4.29
N VAL A 25 -5.50 4.57 2.98
CA VAL A 25 -4.98 5.58 2.06
C VAL A 25 -5.99 6.72 1.88
N HIS A 26 -7.23 6.38 1.56
CA HIS A 26 -8.26 7.34 1.16
C HIS A 26 -9.17 7.74 2.33
N ASP A 27 -9.72 6.77 3.07
CA ASP A 27 -10.66 7.06 4.16
C ASP A 27 -9.95 7.52 5.45
N GLY A 28 -8.64 7.34 5.51
CA GLY A 28 -7.81 7.73 6.64
C GLY A 28 -8.03 6.91 7.91
N LEU A 29 -8.55 5.70 7.74
CA LEU A 29 -8.69 4.74 8.81
C LEU A 29 -7.33 4.39 9.42
N ARG A 30 -7.38 4.08 10.72
CA ARG A 30 -6.21 3.65 11.47
C ARG A 30 -6.23 2.14 11.62
N LEU A 31 -5.47 1.45 10.76
CA LEU A 31 -5.41 -0.01 10.73
C LEU A 31 -3.98 -0.51 10.91
N HIS A 32 -3.85 -1.63 11.62
CA HIS A 32 -2.57 -2.28 11.82
C HIS A 32 -2.23 -3.19 10.63
N LEU A 33 -1.86 -2.57 9.51
CA LEU A 33 -1.40 -3.28 8.31
C LEU A 33 -0.01 -3.89 8.54
N LYS A 34 0.23 -5.05 7.91
CA LYS A 34 1.50 -5.78 7.99
C LYS A 34 1.96 -6.19 6.59
N GLY A 35 3.23 -6.58 6.48
CA GLY A 35 3.78 -7.15 5.24
C GLY A 35 3.52 -6.29 4.01
N ALA A 36 2.97 -6.92 2.96
CA ALA A 36 2.68 -6.31 1.67
C ALA A 36 1.62 -5.20 1.76
N ASP A 37 0.58 -5.36 2.58
CA ASP A 37 -0.49 -4.35 2.75
C ASP A 37 0.09 -3.02 3.25
N ARG A 38 0.94 -3.09 4.28
CA ARG A 38 1.58 -1.90 4.84
C ARG A 38 2.49 -1.25 3.82
N ASP A 39 3.30 -2.06 3.15
CA ASP A 39 4.30 -1.55 2.22
C ASP A 39 3.59 -0.90 1.02
N GLU A 40 2.47 -1.44 0.54
CA GLU A 40 1.65 -0.83 -0.50
C GLU A 40 0.92 0.43 -0.05
N ALA A 41 0.28 0.42 1.12
CA ALA A 41 -0.31 1.63 1.70
C ALA A 41 0.75 2.74 1.84
N LEU A 42 1.99 2.37 2.19
CA LEU A 42 3.10 3.29 2.28
C LEU A 42 3.51 3.83 0.91
N ARG A 43 3.59 3.00 -0.14
CA ARG A 43 3.86 3.47 -1.52
C ARG A 43 2.82 4.49 -1.98
N ARG A 44 1.54 4.25 -1.69
CA ARG A 44 0.44 5.12 -2.15
C ARG A 44 0.32 6.43 -1.38
N MET A 45 0.71 6.45 -0.10
CA MET A 45 0.65 7.65 0.75
C MET A 45 1.94 8.49 0.72
N TYR A 46 3.12 7.87 0.64
CA TYR A 46 4.38 8.58 0.79
C TYR A 46 4.57 9.63 -0.32
N GLY A 47 4.95 10.85 0.07
CA GLY A 47 5.05 12.01 -0.84
C GLY A 47 3.73 12.76 -1.09
N ARG A 48 2.56 12.15 -0.76
CA ARG A 48 1.24 12.78 -0.86
C ARG A 48 0.66 13.15 0.51
N VAL A 49 0.96 12.34 1.52
CA VAL A 49 0.49 12.47 2.88
C VAL A 49 1.67 12.75 3.81
N PRO A 50 1.58 13.71 4.75
CA PRO A 50 2.59 13.95 5.76
C PRO A 50 2.97 12.70 6.56
N THR A 51 4.27 12.51 6.81
CA THR A 51 4.81 11.31 7.48
C THR A 51 4.24 11.10 8.89
N ASP A 52 3.90 12.17 9.59
CA ASP A 52 3.26 12.14 10.92
C ASP A 52 1.82 11.62 10.88
N ILE A 53 1.10 11.82 9.76
CA ILE A 53 -0.23 11.24 9.52
C ILE A 53 -0.07 9.76 9.13
N ILE A 54 0.88 9.45 8.24
CA ILE A 54 1.16 8.07 7.81
C ILE A 54 1.46 7.16 9.01
N ARG A 55 2.36 7.59 9.92
CA ARG A 55 2.71 6.79 11.11
C ARG A 55 1.52 6.59 12.04
N TRP A 56 0.62 7.58 12.14
CA TRP A 56 -0.61 7.45 12.92
C TRP A 56 -1.54 6.40 12.29
N ARG A 57 -1.80 6.49 10.99
CA ARG A 57 -2.70 5.59 10.24
C ARG A 57 -2.23 4.13 10.24
N LEU A 58 -0.92 3.90 10.07
CA LEU A 58 -0.33 2.56 10.04
C LEU A 58 0.00 1.98 11.43
N PHE A 59 -0.45 2.63 12.51
CA PHE A 59 -0.17 2.23 13.88
C PHE A 59 1.33 1.97 14.14
N THR A 60 2.19 2.88 13.69
CA THR A 60 3.65 2.69 13.75
C THR A 60 4.39 3.98 14.11
N THR A 61 5.73 3.92 14.08
CA THR A 61 6.59 5.07 14.41
C THR A 61 7.13 5.74 13.14
N ILE A 62 7.51 7.01 13.24
CA ILE A 62 8.17 7.75 12.14
C ILE A 62 9.43 7.01 11.69
N ARG A 63 10.23 6.50 12.65
CA ARG A 63 11.44 5.73 12.36
C ARG A 63 11.14 4.47 11.55
N THR A 64 10.06 3.76 11.88
CA THR A 64 9.64 2.58 11.13
C THR A 64 9.18 2.95 9.71
N VAL A 65 8.45 4.06 9.57
CA VAL A 65 8.06 4.59 8.25
C VAL A 65 9.30 4.90 7.43
N GLN A 66 10.22 5.72 7.92
CA GLN A 66 11.43 6.11 7.18
C GLN A 66 12.27 4.90 6.76
N ARG A 67 12.53 3.97 7.70
CA ARG A 67 13.26 2.73 7.39
C ARG A 67 12.58 1.93 6.27
N ARG A 68 11.24 1.88 6.26
CA ARG A 68 10.49 1.16 5.22
C ARG A 68 10.50 1.88 3.88
N VAL A 69 10.40 3.21 3.88
CA VAL A 69 10.54 4.04 2.68
C VAL A 69 11.91 3.81 2.03
N GLU A 70 12.98 3.79 2.81
CA GLU A 70 14.33 3.48 2.35
C GLU A 70 14.42 2.05 1.78
N GLN A 71 13.88 1.06 2.50
CA GLN A 71 13.86 -0.34 2.04
C GLN A 71 13.06 -0.53 0.74
N LEU A 72 12.04 0.29 0.51
CA LEU A 72 11.21 0.28 -0.70
C LEU A 72 11.78 1.16 -1.82
N GLY A 73 12.88 1.87 -1.59
CA GLY A 73 13.48 2.77 -2.59
C GLY A 73 12.64 4.02 -2.89
N LEU A 74 11.69 4.37 -2.04
CA LEU A 74 10.72 5.47 -2.27
C LEU A 74 11.33 6.88 -2.13
N THR A 75 12.59 6.99 -1.68
CA THR A 75 13.29 8.27 -1.50
C THR A 75 13.86 8.86 -2.80
N GLN A 76 13.80 8.14 -3.93
CA GLN A 76 14.53 8.50 -5.17
C GLN A 76 13.74 9.35 -6.19
N HIS A 77 12.48 9.74 -5.95
CA HIS A 77 11.75 10.63 -6.87
C HIS A 77 11.74 12.08 -6.37
N LYS A 78 12.88 12.73 -6.53
CA LYS A 78 12.95 14.18 -6.72
C LYS A 78 13.73 14.41 -8.01
N GLU A 79 13.05 14.30 -9.15
CA GLU A 79 13.60 14.88 -10.37
C GLU A 79 13.63 16.41 -10.24
N PRO A 80 14.64 17.06 -10.86
CA PRO A 80 15.06 18.43 -10.60
C PRO A 80 14.00 19.52 -10.87
#